data_AF-A0A956LDS3-F1
#
_entry.id   AF-A0A956LDS3-F1
#
_cell.length_a   1.000
_cell.length_b   1.000
_cell.length_c   1.000
_cell.angle_alpha   90.00
_cell.angle_beta   90.00
_cell.angle_gamma   90.00
#
_symmetry.space_group_name_H-M   'P 1'
#
loop_
_entity.id
_entity.type
_entity.pdbx_description
1 polymer ?
#
loop_
_entity_poly.entity_id
_entity_poly.type
_entity_poly.pdbx_seq_one_letter_code
_entity_poly.pdbx_strand_id
1 'polypeptide(L)'
;MSRAGLPVVLIHGALRSRAGLLPTALALRRRGFDARPFGYATRRATLEQHGERLADFVAEWQRARGDERWPVLGVMTHSMGGLVARAYLALARAGAQSEAQRVVMLAPPNQGAFVAAQMHGWRPFHWMYGRAADELQPGRV
;
A
#
# COMPACT_ATOMS: atom_id res chain seq x y z
N MET A 1 23.03 -18.24 -11.00
CA MET A 1 21.67 -17.83 -10.59
C MET A 1 21.53 -16.33 -10.83
N SER A 2 20.61 -15.86 -11.67
CA SER A 2 20.41 -14.41 -11.83
C SER A 2 19.85 -13.84 -10.53
N ARG A 3 20.50 -12.83 -9.97
CA ARG A 3 20.04 -12.13 -8.77
C ARG A 3 18.62 -11.59 -9.04
N ALA A 4 17.64 -11.95 -8.21
CA ALA A 4 16.28 -11.47 -8.38
C ALA A 4 16.25 -9.93 -8.34
N GLY A 5 15.44 -9.32 -9.22
CA GLY A 5 15.32 -7.88 -9.33
C GLY A 5 14.94 -7.20 -8.01
N LEU A 6 15.18 -5.89 -7.90
CA LEU A 6 14.78 -5.10 -6.74
C LEU A 6 13.26 -5.24 -6.51
N PRO A 7 12.81 -5.63 -5.31
CA PRO A 7 11.39 -5.83 -5.03
C PRO A 7 10.66 -4.49 -4.96
N VAL A 8 9.55 -4.38 -5.68
CA VAL A 8 8.69 -3.18 -5.68
C VAL A 8 7.24 -3.58 -5.41
N VAL A 9 6.66 -3.17 -4.29
CA VAL A 9 5.23 -3.37 -4.02
C VAL A 9 4.41 -2.19 -4.55
N LEU A 10 3.30 -2.48 -5.24
CA LEU A 10 2.38 -1.48 -5.75
C LEU A 10 1.06 -1.52 -4.96
N ILE A 11 0.57 -0.37 -4.50
CA ILE A 11 -0.59 -0.29 -3.60
C ILE A 11 -1.66 0.61 -4.21
N HIS A 12 -2.86 0.07 -4.40
CA HIS A 12 -3.95 0.76 -5.08
C HIS A 12 -4.67 1.77 -4.17
N GLY A 13 -5.47 2.65 -4.77
CA GLY A 13 -6.30 3.60 -4.02
C GLY A 13 -7.62 3.01 -3.54
N ALA A 14 -8.42 3.86 -2.91
CA ALA A 14 -9.76 3.50 -2.45
C ALA A 14 -10.65 3.06 -3.62
N LEU A 15 -11.51 2.05 -3.39
CA LEU A 15 -12.48 1.51 -4.37
C LEU A 15 -11.83 0.96 -5.64
N ARG A 16 -10.53 0.69 -5.60
CA ARG A 16 -9.78 0.04 -6.67
C ARG A 16 -9.34 -1.35 -6.24
N SER A 17 -8.66 -2.05 -7.13
CA SER A 17 -8.08 -3.36 -6.87
C SER A 17 -6.67 -3.42 -7.44
N ARG A 18 -5.91 -4.44 -7.00
CA ARG A 18 -4.55 -4.72 -7.51
C ARG A 18 -4.49 -4.91 -9.04
N ALA A 19 -5.60 -5.28 -9.69
CA ALA A 19 -5.67 -5.45 -11.13
C ALA A 19 -5.39 -4.14 -11.89
N GLY A 20 -5.83 -2.99 -11.34
CA GLY A 20 -5.57 -1.68 -11.94
C GLY A 20 -4.08 -1.29 -11.97
N LEU A 21 -3.23 -1.98 -11.21
CA LEU A 21 -1.78 -1.75 -11.15
C LEU A 21 -0.97 -2.73 -12.01
N LEU A 22 -1.63 -3.68 -12.69
CA LEU A 22 -0.95 -4.66 -13.55
C LEU A 22 -0.15 -4.00 -14.69
N PRO A 23 -0.65 -2.97 -15.40
CA PRO A 23 0.14 -2.30 -16.44
C PRO A 23 1.45 -1.72 -15.89
N THR A 24 1.39 -1.08 -14.72
CA THR A 24 2.58 -0.55 -14.02
C THR A 24 3.53 -1.66 -13.58
N ALA A 25 3.00 -2.75 -13.02
CA ALA A 25 3.81 -3.91 -12.63
C ALA A 25 4.56 -4.50 -13.83
N LEU A 26 3.88 -4.66 -14.97
CA LEU A 26 4.50 -5.16 -16.21
C LEU A 26 5.57 -4.19 -16.73
N ALA A 27 5.31 -2.88 -16.71
CA ALA A 27 6.28 -1.88 -17.16
C ALA A 27 7.55 -1.84 -16.29
N LEU A 28 7.43 -2.08 -14.98
CA LEU A 28 8.56 -2.19 -14.05
C LEU A 28 9.30 -3.52 -14.23
N ARG A 29 8.59 -4.64 -14.39
CA ARG A 29 9.20 -5.95 -14.65
C ARG A 29 10.04 -5.96 -15.92
N ARG A 30 9.56 -5.31 -17.00
CA ARG A 30 10.33 -5.11 -18.24
C ARG A 30 11.62 -4.29 -18.04
N ARG A 31 11.72 -3.54 -16.94
CA ARG A 31 12.91 -2.78 -16.54
C ARG A 31 13.77 -3.52 -15.51
N GLY A 32 13.51 -4.80 -15.24
CA GLY A 32 14.30 -5.64 -14.34
C GLY A 32 13.92 -5.58 -12.86
N PHE A 33 12.80 -4.93 -12.50
CA PHE A 33 12.27 -4.95 -11.13
C PHE A 33 11.42 -6.20 -10.87
N ASP A 34 11.44 -6.70 -9.63
CA ASP A 34 10.46 -7.69 -9.17
C ASP A 34 9.25 -6.92 -8.63
N ALA A 35 8.38 -6.43 -9.52
CA ALA A 35 7.24 -5.61 -9.13
C ALA A 35 6.00 -6.47 -8.84
N ARG A 36 5.32 -6.27 -7.70
CA ARG A 36 4.10 -7.02 -7.34
C ARG A 36 2.99 -6.10 -6.82
N PRO A 37 1.78 -6.15 -7.40
CA PRO A 37 0.66 -5.37 -6.90
C PRO A 37 0.01 -6.05 -5.69
N PHE A 38 -0.07 -5.31 -4.58
CA PHE A 38 -0.75 -5.70 -3.36
C PHE A 38 -2.23 -5.26 -3.41
N GLY A 39 -3.11 -6.12 -2.90
CA GLY A 39 -4.55 -5.86 -2.85
C GLY A 39 -5.05 -5.84 -1.41
N TYR A 40 -5.91 -4.88 -1.08
CA TYR A 40 -6.51 -4.78 0.26
C TYR A 40 -7.99 -4.39 0.19
N ALA A 41 -8.74 -4.77 1.22
CA ALA A 41 -10.18 -4.58 1.28
C ALA A 41 -10.55 -3.19 1.81
N THR A 42 -10.40 -2.16 0.97
CA THR A 42 -10.59 -0.72 1.28
C THR A 42 -11.75 -0.42 2.26
N ARG A 43 -12.90 -1.06 2.06
CA ARG A 43 -14.13 -0.73 2.79
C ARG A 43 -14.32 -1.49 4.10
N ARG A 44 -13.50 -2.52 4.36
CA ARG A 44 -13.80 -3.59 5.33
C ARG A 44 -12.75 -3.74 6.44
N ALA A 45 -11.67 -2.98 6.41
CA ALA A 45 -10.63 -3.01 7.45
C ALA A 45 -10.07 -1.61 7.71
N THR A 46 -9.33 -1.45 8.81
CA THR A 46 -8.65 -0.20 9.16
C THR A 46 -7.31 -0.07 8.43
N LEU A 47 -6.69 1.12 8.50
CA LEU A 47 -5.35 1.34 7.93
C LEU A 47 -4.30 0.44 8.58
N GLU A 48 -4.35 0.24 9.90
CA GLU A 48 -3.44 -0.64 10.64
C GLU A 48 -3.57 -2.08 10.16
N GLN A 49 -4.81 -2.57 10.04
CA GLN A 49 -5.07 -3.92 9.51
C GLN A 49 -4.59 -4.08 8.07
N HIS A 50 -4.65 -3.03 7.25
CA HIS A 50 -4.08 -3.05 5.91
C HIS A 50 -2.55 -3.04 5.94
N GLY A 51 -1.94 -2.29 6.86
CA GLY A 51 -0.49 -2.29 7.10
C GLY A 51 0.04 -3.67 7.51
N GLU A 52 -0.63 -4.35 8.44
CA GLU A 52 -0.25 -5.71 8.86
C GLU A 52 -0.35 -6.72 7.72
N ARG A 53 -1.44 -6.66 6.93
CA ARG A 53 -1.59 -7.52 5.75
C ARG A 53 -0.52 -7.26 4.70
N LEU A 54 -0.06 -6.01 4.57
CA LEU A 54 1.05 -5.69 3.69
C LEU A 54 2.37 -6.25 4.24
N ALA A 55 2.58 -6.22 5.55
CA ALA A 55 3.73 -6.87 6.18
C ALA A 55 3.71 -8.39 5.95
N ASP A 56 2.56 -9.04 6.09
CA ASP A 56 2.42 -10.48 5.80
C ASP A 56 2.75 -10.80 4.34
N PHE A 57 2.22 -10.00 3.41
CA PHE A 57 2.50 -10.14 1.99
C PHE A 57 4.00 -10.00 1.66
N VAL A 58 4.69 -9.04 2.28
CA VAL A 58 6.14 -8.87 2.12
C VAL A 58 6.91 -10.05 2.69
N ALA A 59 6.52 -10.56 3.87
CA ALA A 59 7.16 -11.71 4.51
C ALA A 59 6.98 -13.01 3.69
N GLU A 60 5.79 -13.23 3.12
CA GLU A 60 5.53 -14.34 2.19
C GLU A 60 6.42 -14.26 0.96
N TRP A 61 6.57 -13.06 0.41
CA TRP A 61 7.41 -12.84 -0.77
C TRP A 61 8.89 -13.08 -0.46
N GLN A 62 9.38 -12.61 0.69
CA GLN A 62 10.73 -12.88 1.18
C GLN A 62 11.01 -14.38 1.31
N ARG A 63 10.11 -15.11 1.99
CA ARG A 63 10.20 -16.57 2.11
C ARG A 63 10.23 -17.26 0.75
N ALA A 64 9.37 -16.84 -0.17
CA ALA A 64 9.34 -17.40 -1.53
C ALA A 64 10.62 -17.14 -2.33
N ARG A 65 11.37 -16.08 -2.00
CA ARG A 65 12.68 -15.76 -2.60
C ARG A 65 13.86 -16.40 -1.85
N GLY A 66 13.63 -16.95 -0.66
CA GLY A 66 14.70 -17.38 0.24
C GLY A 66 15.49 -16.21 0.84
N ASP A 67 14.90 -15.02 0.84
CA ASP A 67 15.51 -13.82 1.42
C ASP A 67 15.02 -13.66 2.87
N GLU A 68 15.92 -13.42 3.82
CA GLU A 68 15.55 -13.10 5.21
C GLU A 68 15.24 -11.61 5.38
N ARG A 69 16.01 -10.76 4.69
CA ARG A 69 15.89 -9.30 4.72
C ARG A 69 16.37 -8.70 3.40
N TRP A 70 15.69 -7.65 2.93
CA TRP A 70 16.09 -6.97 1.70
C TRP A 70 16.93 -5.71 1.98
N PRO A 71 17.98 -5.43 1.18
CA PRO A 71 18.68 -4.15 1.29
C PRO A 71 17.76 -2.95 0.99
N VAL A 72 16.86 -3.10 0.01
CA VAL A 72 15.90 -2.06 -0.37
C VAL A 72 14.57 -2.69 -0.77
N LEU A 73 13.48 -2.12 -0.26
CA LEU A 73 12.12 -2.34 -0.74
C LEU A 73 11.58 -1.08 -1.41
N GLY A 74 11.17 -1.18 -2.68
CA GLY A 74 10.41 -0.13 -3.36
C GLY A 74 8.93 -0.21 -2.99
N VAL A 75 8.31 0.93 -2.72
CA VAL A 75 6.88 1.04 -2.43
C VAL A 75 6.30 2.13 -3.33
N MET A 76 5.37 1.78 -4.22
CA MET A 76 4.68 2.74 -5.07
C MET A 76 3.18 2.72 -4.75
N THR A 77 2.60 3.89 -4.55
CA THR A 77 1.22 4.00 -4.09
C THR A 77 0.39 4.91 -4.98
N HIS A 78 -0.92 4.71 -4.95
CA HIS A 78 -1.90 5.61 -5.53
C HIS A 78 -2.96 5.97 -4.50
N SER A 79 -3.24 7.27 -4.32
CA SER A 79 -4.30 7.79 -3.45
C SER A 79 -4.24 7.18 -2.03
N MET A 80 -5.35 6.62 -1.52
CA MET A 80 -5.41 5.99 -0.18
C MET A 80 -4.37 4.89 0.05
N GLY A 81 -3.81 4.29 -1.00
CA GLY A 81 -2.69 3.35 -0.87
C GLY A 81 -1.46 3.97 -0.20
N GLY A 82 -1.29 5.30 -0.27
CA GLY A 82 -0.27 6.03 0.46
C GLY A 82 -0.43 5.92 1.98
N LEU A 83 -1.67 5.98 2.47
CA LEU A 83 -1.97 5.81 3.90
C LEU A 83 -1.73 4.38 4.37
N VAL A 84 -2.06 3.39 3.53
CA VAL A 84 -1.73 1.98 3.83
C VAL A 84 -0.21 1.77 3.89
N ALA A 85 0.54 2.38 2.99
CA ALA A 85 2.00 2.35 3.05
C ALA A 85 2.55 2.98 4.32
N ARG A 86 2.00 4.13 4.74
CA ARG A 86 2.39 4.78 6.01
C ARG A 86 2.10 3.86 7.22
N ALA A 87 0.91 3.25 7.26
CA ALA A 87 0.56 2.31 8.32
C ALA A 87 1.52 1.12 8.38
N TYR A 88 1.91 0.57 7.23
CA TYR A 88 2.94 -0.47 7.14
C TYR A 88 4.32 0.00 7.63
N LEU A 89 4.78 1.17 7.18
CA LEU A 89 6.10 1.71 7.54
C LEU A 89 6.22 2.06 9.03
N ALA A 90 5.09 2.31 9.71
CA ALA A 90 5.05 2.51 11.15
C ALA A 90 5.24 1.21 11.96
N LEU A 91 5.13 0.02 11.32
CA LEU A 91 5.33 -1.26 11.99
C LEU A 91 6.83 -1.56 12.16
N ALA A 92 7.22 -2.08 13.32
CA ALA A 92 8.58 -2.59 13.54
C ALA A 92 8.98 -3.68 12.51
N ARG A 93 7.98 -4.44 12.02
CA ARG A 93 8.16 -5.45 10.97
C ARG A 93 8.72 -4.85 9.67
N ALA A 94 8.37 -3.63 9.29
CA ALA A 94 8.86 -3.02 8.05
C ALA A 94 10.39 -2.83 8.07
N GLY A 95 10.93 -2.38 9.20
CA GLY A 95 12.39 -2.24 9.41
C GLY A 95 13.13 -3.58 9.52
N ALA A 96 12.46 -4.62 10.05
CA ALA A 96 12.99 -5.97 10.05
C ALA A 96 13.04 -6.57 8.62
N GLN A 97 12.05 -6.26 7.78
CA GLN A 97 11.96 -6.79 6.42
C GLN A 97 12.92 -6.12 5.45
N SER A 98 13.33 -4.87 5.68
CA SER A 98 14.30 -4.21 4.80
C SER A 98 15.18 -3.18 5.50
N GLU A 99 16.41 -3.02 5.03
CA GLU A 99 17.33 -1.98 5.51
C GLU A 99 16.85 -0.58 5.15
N ALA A 100 16.30 -0.41 3.95
CA ALA A 100 15.72 0.85 3.50
C ALA A 100 14.42 0.63 2.70
N GLN A 101 13.51 1.59 2.80
CA GLN A 101 12.32 1.67 1.94
C GLN A 101 12.39 2.91 1.06
N ARG A 102 12.12 2.76 -0.24
CA ARG A 102 12.00 3.87 -1.18
C ARG A 102 10.54 4.02 -1.58
N VAL A 103 9.94 5.16 -1.24
CA VAL A 103 8.49 5.35 -1.38
C VAL A 103 8.19 6.40 -2.45
N VAL A 104 7.34 6.03 -3.41
CA VAL A 104 6.76 6.93 -4.41
C VAL A 104 5.25 6.97 -4.17
N MET A 105 4.71 8.16 -3.89
CA MET A 105 3.28 8.33 -3.65
C MET A 105 2.62 9.18 -4.74
N LEU A 106 1.59 8.64 -5.38
CA LEU A 106 0.81 9.34 -6.40
C LEU A 106 -0.49 9.85 -5.79
N ALA A 107 -0.59 11.17 -5.59
CA ALA A 107 -1.74 11.87 -5.02
C ALA A 107 -2.25 11.31 -3.67
N PRO A 108 -1.39 11.08 -2.66
CA PRO A 108 -1.83 10.56 -1.35
C PRO A 108 -2.60 11.63 -0.56
N PRO A 109 -3.71 11.29 0.12
CA PRO A 109 -4.37 12.17 1.07
C PRO A 109 -3.65 12.12 2.43
N ASN A 110 -2.37 12.51 2.49
CA ASN A 110 -1.52 12.34 3.68
C ASN A 110 -2.05 13.05 4.93
N GLN A 111 -2.80 14.15 4.76
CA GLN A 111 -3.41 14.94 5.85
C GLN A 111 -4.94 14.73 5.89
N GLY A 112 -5.40 13.62 5.33
CA GLY A 112 -6.81 13.36 5.08
C GLY A 112 -7.27 13.97 3.77
N ALA A 113 -8.54 13.75 3.47
CA ALA A 113 -9.20 14.33 2.31
C ALA A 113 -10.27 15.30 2.81
N PHE A 114 -10.10 16.59 2.57
CA PHE A 114 -11.08 17.61 2.94
C PHE A 114 -12.47 17.31 2.34
N VAL A 115 -12.51 16.78 1.12
CA VAL A 115 -13.75 16.31 0.48
C VAL A 115 -14.37 15.13 1.24
N ALA A 116 -13.57 14.22 1.80
CA ALA A 116 -14.08 13.15 2.65
C ALA A 116 -14.63 13.68 3.98
N ALA A 117 -14.08 14.77 4.51
CA ALA A 117 -14.62 15.45 5.69
C ALA A 117 -15.96 16.12 5.40
N GLN A 118 -16.07 16.84 4.28
CA GLN A 118 -17.31 17.50 3.88
C GLN A 118 -18.44 16.50 3.57
N MET A 119 -18.10 15.30 3.10
CA MET A 119 -19.08 14.26 2.74
C MET A 119 -19.35 13.23 3.85
N HIS A 120 -18.68 13.32 5.01
CA HIS A 120 -18.79 12.34 6.11
C HIS A 120 -20.24 12.16 6.60
N GLY A 121 -20.98 13.25 6.78
CA GLY A 121 -22.39 13.17 7.22
C GLY A 121 -23.37 12.52 6.22
N TRP A 122 -22.93 12.25 4.97
CA TRP A 122 -23.81 11.75 3.92
C TRP A 122 -23.81 10.22 3.85
N ARG A 123 -24.95 9.60 4.18
CA ARG A 123 -25.11 8.12 4.20
C ARG A 123 -24.62 7.40 2.93
N PRO A 124 -24.85 7.90 1.71
CA PRO A 124 -24.30 7.30 0.48
C PRO A 124 -22.77 7.27 0.43
N PHE A 125 -22.09 8.26 1.02
CA PHE A 125 -20.63 8.30 1.08
C PHE A 125 -20.07 7.18 1.97
N HIS A 126 -20.65 6.97 3.15
CA HIS A 126 -20.32 5.80 4.00
C HIS A 126 -20.68 4.47 3.33
N TRP A 127 -21.82 4.40 2.63
CA TRP A 127 -22.16 3.21 1.87
C TRP A 127 -21.18 2.98 0.71
N MET A 128 -20.55 3.99 0.14
CA MET A 128 -19.59 3.82 -0.96
C MET A 128 -18.18 3.52 -0.44
N TYR A 129 -17.72 4.20 0.61
CA TYR A 129 -16.34 4.12 1.12
C TYR A 129 -16.17 3.19 2.33
N GLY A 130 -17.24 2.77 3.00
CA GLY A 130 -17.18 1.91 4.19
C GLY A 130 -16.25 2.49 5.25
N ARG A 131 -15.39 1.65 5.85
CA ARG A 131 -14.40 2.11 6.84
C ARG A 131 -13.43 3.18 6.30
N ALA A 132 -13.17 3.22 4.99
CA ALA A 132 -12.32 4.27 4.42
C ALA A 132 -12.90 5.68 4.59
N ALA A 133 -14.22 5.83 4.74
CA ALA A 133 -14.83 7.14 5.01
C ALA A 133 -14.33 7.73 6.35
N ASP A 134 -14.11 6.87 7.34
CA ASP A 134 -13.61 7.27 8.67
C ASP A 134 -12.09 7.46 8.67
N GLU A 135 -11.34 6.64 7.92
CA GLU A 135 -9.87 6.71 7.85
C GLU A 135 -9.35 7.90 7.03
N LEU A 136 -10.20 8.53 6.21
CA LEU A 136 -9.82 9.68 5.36
C LEU A 136 -10.05 11.03 6.05
N GLN A 137 -10.51 11.04 7.30
CA GLN A 137 -10.80 12.28 8.04
C GLN A 137 -9.51 13.03 8.41
N PRO A 138 -9.45 14.37 8.20
CA PRO A 138 -8.33 15.19 8.66
C PRO A 138 -8.07 15.02 10.17
N GLY A 139 -6.79 14.98 10.57
CA GLY A 139 -6.37 14.84 11.97
C GLY A 139 -6.33 13.41 12.50
N ARG A 140 -6.90 12.43 11.78
CA ARG A 140 -6.76 10.99 12.07
C ARG A 140 -5.56 10.35 11.36
N VAL A 141 -5.16 10.95 10.23
CA VAL A 141 -4.04 10.52 9.37
C VAL A 141 -2.87 11.46 9.43
#